data_AF-A0A7T7BM48-F1
#
_entry.id   AF-A0A7T7BM48-F1
#
_cell.length_a   1.000
_cell.length_b   1.000
_cell.length_c   1.000
_cell.angle_alpha   90.00
_cell.angle_beta   90.00
_cell.angle_gamma   90.00
#
_symmetry.space_group_name_H-M   'P 1'
#
loop_
_entity.id
_entity.type
_entity.pdbx_description
1 polymer ?
#
loop_
_entity_poly.entity_id
_entity_poly.type
_entity_poly.pdbx_seq_one_letter_code
_entity_poly.pdbx_strand_id
1 'polypeptide(L)'
;MAELEGFGRRFAHDPLSSEKQLEAYERFGVEEHVHDIISELCKLPAAREEFALRDGIHFSNHKNSMSENKPMEDESEDEANELPSIRQPRPDQFCISRIDGTSTTILTTVEYKPPHKLPSATFRMGLRPMDLWKDVVRSNKVPTDQEEKLKYSATRLVCSAIVQEYHVMIQERLEYSYLTNGLTRVLLRVPRDQPSSFYYFSVILTAK
;
A
#
# COMPACT_ATOMS: atom_id res chain seq x y z
N MET A 1 -6.46 -2.34 27.23
CA MET A 1 -5.94 -3.71 27.41
C MET A 1 -6.99 -4.76 27.05
N ALA A 2 -8.17 -4.79 27.67
CA ALA A 2 -9.20 -5.80 27.40
C ALA A 2 -9.72 -5.85 25.95
N GLU A 3 -9.84 -4.69 25.28
CA GLU A 3 -10.29 -4.63 23.87
C GLU A 3 -9.24 -5.16 22.89
N LEU A 4 -7.97 -4.77 23.06
CA LEU A 4 -6.83 -5.30 22.31
C LEU A 4 -6.70 -6.82 22.43
N GLU A 5 -6.82 -7.36 23.65
CA GLU A 5 -6.85 -8.81 23.87
C GLU A 5 -8.09 -9.47 23.23
N GLY A 6 -9.23 -8.79 23.26
CA GLY A 6 -10.45 -9.24 22.60
C GLY A 6 -10.34 -9.29 21.08
N PHE A 7 -9.66 -8.33 20.46
CA PHE A 7 -9.33 -8.37 19.03
C PHE A 7 -8.27 -9.41 18.73
N GLY A 8 -7.24 -9.53 19.57
CA GLY A 8 -6.22 -10.58 19.45
C GLY A 8 -6.83 -11.98 19.43
N ARG A 9 -7.76 -12.29 20.34
CA ARG A 9 -8.49 -13.58 20.34
C ARG A 9 -9.34 -13.77 19.08
N ARG A 10 -10.02 -12.72 18.60
CA ARG A 10 -10.88 -12.79 17.41
C ARG A 10 -10.07 -13.01 16.13
N PHE A 11 -8.95 -12.31 15.97
CA PHE A 11 -8.09 -12.45 14.79
C PHE A 11 -7.20 -13.69 14.83
N ALA A 12 -6.96 -14.28 16.01
CA ALA A 12 -6.23 -15.54 16.13
C ALA A 12 -7.10 -16.78 15.77
N HIS A 13 -8.42 -16.65 15.72
CA HIS A 13 -9.32 -17.79 15.46
C HIS A 13 -9.22 -18.28 14.02
N ASP A 14 -9.17 -17.36 13.05
CA ASP A 14 -9.14 -17.69 11.62
C ASP A 14 -7.87 -17.15 10.96
N PRO A 15 -7.17 -17.94 10.12
CA PRO A 15 -6.09 -17.43 9.30
C PRO A 15 -6.55 -16.27 8.41
N LEU A 16 -5.66 -15.29 8.15
CA LEU A 16 -5.89 -14.22 7.18
C LEU A 16 -5.93 -14.79 5.75
N SER A 17 -7.10 -15.29 5.37
CA SER A 17 -7.31 -16.08 4.14
C SER A 17 -7.99 -15.30 3.03
N SER A 18 -8.29 -14.01 3.24
CA SER A 18 -8.91 -13.13 2.24
C SER A 18 -8.45 -11.67 2.41
N GLU A 19 -8.57 -10.88 1.36
CA GLU A 19 -8.33 -9.42 1.41
C GLU A 19 -9.25 -8.75 2.42
N LYS A 20 -10.52 -9.16 2.48
CA LYS A 20 -11.49 -8.61 3.45
C LYS A 20 -11.11 -8.88 4.91
N GLN A 21 -10.56 -10.06 5.21
CA GLN A 21 -10.06 -10.37 6.55
C GLN A 21 -8.81 -9.57 6.88
N LEU A 22 -7.89 -9.39 5.93
CA LEU A 22 -6.71 -8.56 6.10
C LEU A 22 -7.10 -7.08 6.33
N GLU A 23 -8.03 -6.56 5.53
CA GLU A 23 -8.59 -5.22 5.68
C GLU A 23 -9.21 -5.03 7.07
N ALA A 24 -10.01 -5.98 7.55
CA ALA A 24 -10.58 -5.93 8.90
C ALA A 24 -9.50 -5.97 9.99
N TYR A 25 -8.48 -6.79 9.83
CA TYR A 25 -7.36 -6.85 10.77
C TYR A 25 -6.58 -5.54 10.83
N GLU A 26 -6.17 -4.99 9.68
CA GLU A 26 -5.44 -3.72 9.63
C GLU A 26 -6.34 -2.59 10.19
N ARG A 27 -7.63 -2.55 9.83
CA ARG A 27 -8.56 -1.53 10.34
C ARG A 27 -8.68 -1.53 11.87
N PHE A 28 -9.14 -2.65 12.44
CA PHE A 28 -9.50 -2.71 13.86
C PHE A 28 -8.29 -3.01 14.76
N GLY A 29 -7.29 -3.74 14.26
CA GLY A 29 -6.11 -4.12 15.02
C GLY A 29 -4.97 -3.11 14.96
N VAL A 30 -4.96 -2.22 13.96
CA VAL A 30 -3.86 -1.27 13.73
C VAL A 30 -4.37 0.15 13.54
N GLU A 31 -5.15 0.42 12.49
CA GLU A 31 -5.50 1.78 12.05
C GLU A 31 -6.30 2.56 13.10
N GLU A 32 -7.32 1.94 13.70
CA GLU A 32 -8.12 2.60 14.76
C GLU A 32 -7.26 2.95 15.97
N HIS A 33 -6.33 2.09 16.35
CA HIS A 33 -5.44 2.36 17.47
C HIS A 33 -4.42 3.45 17.14
N VAL A 34 -3.90 3.48 15.91
CA VAL A 34 -3.03 4.57 15.44
C VAL A 34 -3.82 5.88 15.39
N HIS A 35 -5.07 5.86 14.92
CA HIS A 35 -5.95 7.01 14.92
C HIS A 35 -6.16 7.56 16.34
N ASP A 36 -6.41 6.70 17.33
CA ASP A 36 -6.60 7.11 18.72
C ASP A 36 -5.33 7.75 19.30
N ILE A 37 -4.17 7.13 19.06
CA ILE A 37 -2.86 7.67 19.48
C ILE A 37 -2.64 9.05 18.86
N ILE A 38 -2.85 9.19 17.56
CA ILE A 38 -2.67 10.47 16.86
C ILE A 38 -3.68 11.51 17.36
N SER A 39 -4.91 11.11 17.66
CA SER A 39 -5.94 11.99 18.22
C SER A 39 -5.55 12.53 19.59
N GLU A 40 -4.94 11.70 20.46
CA GLU A 40 -4.39 12.18 21.74
C GLU A 40 -3.17 13.09 21.54
N LEU A 41 -2.27 12.76 20.61
CA LEU A 41 -1.14 13.62 20.26
C LEU A 41 -1.58 14.97 19.70
N CYS A 42 -2.68 15.02 18.95
CA CYS A 42 -3.29 16.25 18.46
C CYS A 42 -3.81 17.17 19.58
N LYS A 43 -3.96 16.68 20.82
CA LYS A 43 -4.32 17.54 21.96
C LYS A 43 -3.11 18.25 22.56
N LEU A 44 -1.89 17.80 22.23
CA LEU A 44 -0.63 18.34 22.74
C LEU A 44 -0.03 19.35 21.75
N PRO A 45 0.03 20.66 22.05
CA PRO A 45 0.53 21.66 21.11
C PRO A 45 1.95 21.39 20.61
N ALA A 46 2.84 20.96 21.50
CA ALA A 46 4.23 20.62 21.14
C ALA A 46 4.30 19.47 20.12
N ALA A 47 3.49 18.42 20.30
CA ALA A 47 3.47 17.27 19.38
C ALA A 47 2.81 17.64 18.04
N ARG A 48 1.75 18.47 18.05
CA ARG A 48 1.12 18.97 16.82
C ARG A 48 2.11 19.74 15.95
N GLU A 49 2.94 20.57 16.58
CA GLU A 49 3.95 21.38 15.90
C GLU A 49 5.10 20.52 15.39
N GLU A 50 5.67 19.67 16.26
CA GLU A 50 6.82 18.81 15.93
C GLU A 50 6.52 17.84 14.77
N PHE A 51 5.36 17.17 14.81
CA PHE A 51 4.99 16.16 13.80
C PHE A 51 4.08 16.71 12.70
N ALA A 52 3.81 18.03 12.71
CA ALA A 52 2.89 18.69 11.78
C ALA A 52 1.52 17.98 11.66
N LEU A 53 0.94 17.53 12.79
CA LEU A 53 -0.26 16.69 12.80
C LEU A 53 -1.54 17.41 12.34
N ARG A 54 -1.54 18.76 12.36
CA ARG A 54 -2.73 19.58 12.05
C ARG A 54 -3.94 19.11 12.86
N ASP A 55 -5.02 18.68 12.21
CA ASP A 55 -6.26 18.22 12.83
C ASP A 55 -6.34 16.69 12.93
N GLY A 56 -5.25 15.99 12.63
CA GLY A 56 -5.12 14.54 12.73
C GLY A 56 -5.00 13.84 11.39
N ILE A 57 -5.34 12.54 11.40
CA ILE A 57 -5.25 11.69 10.22
C ILE A 57 -6.55 10.95 9.96
N HIS A 58 -6.75 10.57 8.70
CA HIS A 58 -7.88 9.75 8.26
C HIS A 58 -7.39 8.58 7.40
N PHE A 59 -7.89 7.40 7.72
CA PHE A 59 -7.68 6.17 6.96
C PHE A 59 -8.89 5.94 6.06
N SER A 60 -8.69 6.01 4.75
CA SER A 60 -9.72 5.76 3.75
C SER A 60 -9.34 4.58 2.84
N ASN A 61 -10.37 3.83 2.44
CA ASN A 61 -10.27 2.81 1.41
C ASN A 61 -11.10 3.30 0.21
N HIS A 62 -10.43 3.83 -0.81
CA HIS A 62 -11.10 4.19 -2.06
C HIS A 62 -11.23 2.95 -2.94
N LYS A 63 -12.19 2.07 -2.61
CA LYS A 63 -12.67 1.04 -3.55
C LYS A 63 -13.34 1.73 -4.72
N ASN A 64 -12.59 2.02 -5.79
CA ASN A 64 -13.09 2.55 -7.06
C ASN A 64 -14.20 3.63 -6.91
N SER A 65 -14.11 4.52 -5.93
CA SER A 65 -15.11 5.56 -5.73
C SER A 65 -14.69 6.80 -6.51
N MET A 66 -15.55 7.16 -7.47
CA MET A 66 -15.56 8.38 -8.28
C MET A 66 -14.66 8.41 -9.51
N SER A 67 -15.17 7.80 -10.59
CA SER A 67 -15.38 8.55 -11.83
C SER A 67 -16.65 9.39 -11.72
N GLU A 68 -16.70 10.34 -10.80
CA GLU A 68 -17.72 11.39 -10.77
C GLU A 68 -16.95 12.68 -10.55
N ASN A 69 -16.45 13.24 -11.65
CA ASN A 69 -16.07 14.64 -11.85
C ASN A 69 -15.39 14.75 -13.22
N LYS A 70 -16.15 14.43 -14.28
CA LYS A 70 -16.07 15.24 -15.50
C LYS A 70 -17.38 16.00 -15.54
N PRO A 71 -17.38 17.34 -15.59
CA PRO A 71 -18.56 18.05 -16.05
C PRO A 71 -18.93 17.47 -17.42
N MET A 72 -20.19 17.11 -17.58
CA MET A 72 -20.78 16.88 -18.89
C MET A 72 -20.66 18.22 -19.63
N GLU A 73 -19.61 18.38 -20.43
CA GLU A 73 -19.57 19.43 -21.44
C GLU A 73 -20.23 18.86 -22.69
N ASP A 74 -21.13 19.68 -23.23
CA ASP A 74 -22.13 19.40 -24.25
C ASP A 74 -21.69 18.45 -25.37
N GLU A 75 -22.64 17.58 -25.73
CA GLU A 75 -22.67 16.89 -27.02
C GLU A 75 -22.61 17.93 -28.15
N SER A 76 -21.40 18.14 -28.68
CA SER A 76 -21.20 18.70 -30.01
C SER A 76 -20.39 17.69 -30.81
N GLU A 77 -21.02 17.22 -31.88
CA GLU A 77 -20.47 16.31 -32.88
C GLU A 77 -19.31 16.99 -33.59
N ASP A 78 -18.07 16.57 -33.32
CA ASP A 78 -16.96 16.77 -34.26
C ASP A 78 -15.96 15.60 -34.11
N GLU A 79 -15.87 14.81 -35.18
CA GLU A 79 -14.89 13.74 -35.36
C GLU A 79 -13.46 14.32 -35.39
N ALA A 80 -12.61 13.97 -34.42
CA ALA A 80 -11.23 13.50 -34.65
C ALA A 80 -10.45 13.32 -33.34
N ASN A 81 -9.81 12.16 -33.21
CA ASN A 81 -8.56 11.93 -32.45
C ASN A 81 -8.61 11.63 -30.93
N GLU A 82 -9.61 10.90 -30.44
CA GLU A 82 -9.53 10.34 -29.09
C GLU A 82 -8.77 9.00 -29.09
N LEU A 83 -7.53 9.02 -28.57
CA LEU A 83 -6.86 7.82 -28.07
C LEU A 83 -7.82 7.08 -27.12
N PRO A 84 -7.98 5.75 -27.22
CA PRO A 84 -8.92 5.04 -26.38
C PRO A 84 -8.54 5.31 -24.92
N SER A 85 -9.44 5.98 -24.19
CA SER A 85 -9.37 6.15 -22.75
C SER A 85 -9.24 4.76 -22.14
N ILE A 86 -8.01 4.35 -21.86
CA ILE A 86 -7.73 3.14 -21.08
C ILE A 86 -8.37 3.42 -19.73
N ARG A 87 -9.54 2.84 -19.49
CA ARG A 87 -10.12 2.72 -18.15
C ARG A 87 -9.15 1.82 -17.37
N GLN A 88 -8.07 2.41 -16.87
CA GLN A 88 -7.14 1.73 -16.00
C GLN A 88 -7.94 1.36 -14.74
N PRO A 89 -8.09 0.07 -14.42
CA PRO A 89 -8.67 -0.33 -13.15
C PRO A 89 -7.82 0.32 -12.07
N ARG A 90 -8.39 1.24 -11.29
CA ARG A 90 -7.69 1.77 -10.12
C ARG A 90 -7.63 0.65 -9.10
N PRO A 91 -6.43 0.25 -8.64
CA PRO A 91 -6.32 -0.68 -7.53
C PRO A 91 -7.05 -0.16 -6.29
N ASP A 92 -7.39 -1.05 -5.36
CA ASP A 92 -7.91 -0.63 -4.06
C ASP A 92 -6.88 0.29 -3.40
N GLN A 93 -7.17 1.59 -3.34
CA GLN A 93 -6.25 2.58 -2.80
C GLN A 93 -6.58 2.78 -1.33
N PHE A 94 -5.85 2.08 -0.48
CA PHE A 94 -5.81 2.39 0.95
C PHE A 94 -4.89 3.59 1.12
N CYS A 95 -5.39 4.66 1.70
CA CYS A 95 -4.59 5.86 1.94
C CYS A 95 -4.76 6.38 3.35
N ILE A 96 -3.65 6.93 3.84
CA ILE A 96 -3.59 7.69 5.08
C ILE A 96 -3.45 9.14 4.67
N SER A 97 -4.38 9.96 5.13
CA SER A 97 -4.42 11.38 4.81
C SER A 97 -4.35 12.22 6.06
N ARG A 98 -3.78 13.42 5.97
CA ARG A 98 -3.81 14.45 7.00
C ARG A 98 -5.02 15.33 6.80
N ILE A 99 -5.69 15.68 7.89
CA ILE A 99 -6.79 16.63 7.90
C ILE A 99 -6.26 18.00 8.32
N ASP A 100 -6.63 19.04 7.57
CA ASP A 100 -6.39 20.45 7.88
C ASP A 100 -7.65 21.25 7.54
N GLY A 101 -8.53 21.41 8.54
CA GLY A 101 -9.88 21.95 8.38
C GLY A 101 -10.74 21.13 7.42
N THR A 102 -11.10 21.73 6.28
CA THR A 102 -11.86 21.08 5.21
C THR A 102 -10.96 20.43 4.15
N SER A 103 -9.65 20.61 4.24
CA SER A 103 -8.69 20.07 3.29
C SER A 103 -8.08 18.77 3.79
N THR A 104 -7.83 17.86 2.84
CA THR A 104 -7.26 16.55 3.10
C THR A 104 -6.07 16.34 2.17
N THR A 105 -4.92 15.98 2.73
CA THR A 105 -3.69 15.71 1.97
C THR A 105 -3.26 14.27 2.17
N ILE A 106 -3.03 13.53 1.08
CA ILE A 106 -2.53 12.15 1.17
C ILE A 106 -1.09 12.18 1.70
N LEU A 107 -0.85 11.44 2.79
CA LEU A 107 0.48 11.27 3.39
C LEU A 107 1.20 10.05 2.83
N THR A 108 0.47 8.96 2.67
CA THR A 108 0.99 7.69 2.17
C THR A 108 -0.16 6.82 1.68
N THR A 109 0.17 5.88 0.80
CA THR A 109 -0.71 4.80 0.36
C THR A 109 -0.24 3.47 0.93
N VAL A 110 -1.09 2.46 0.77
CA VAL A 110 -0.84 1.13 1.30
C VAL A 110 -1.38 0.08 0.33
N GLU A 111 -0.57 -0.95 0.08
CA GLU A 111 -1.03 -2.14 -0.63
C GLU A 111 -1.23 -3.30 0.35
N TYR A 112 -2.43 -3.89 0.33
CA TYR A 112 -2.79 -5.07 1.11
C TYR A 112 -2.77 -6.32 0.24
N LYS A 113 -1.90 -7.28 0.59
CA LYS A 113 -1.88 -8.62 -0.05
C LYS A 113 -1.99 -9.70 1.02
N PRO A 114 -3.09 -10.47 1.11
CA PRO A 114 -3.26 -11.45 2.16
C PRO A 114 -2.18 -12.55 2.10
N PRO A 115 -1.82 -13.17 3.24
CA PRO A 115 -0.73 -14.14 3.33
C PRO A 115 -0.75 -15.29 2.32
N HIS A 116 -1.93 -15.77 1.90
CA HIS A 116 -2.03 -16.83 0.90
C HIS A 116 -1.71 -16.35 -0.53
N LYS A 117 -1.90 -15.06 -0.84
CA LYS A 117 -1.47 -14.44 -2.11
C LYS A 117 -0.01 -13.99 -2.06
N LEU A 118 0.44 -13.51 -0.90
CA LEU A 118 1.81 -13.04 -0.71
C LEU A 118 2.38 -13.46 0.66
N PRO A 119 2.89 -14.71 0.77
CA PRO A 119 3.45 -15.22 2.03
C PRO A 119 4.70 -14.47 2.51
N SER A 120 4.92 -14.44 3.83
CA SER A 120 6.13 -13.87 4.43
C SER A 120 7.43 -14.51 3.93
N ALA A 121 7.40 -15.81 3.60
CA ALA A 121 8.54 -16.49 2.98
C ALA A 121 8.86 -15.93 1.58
N THR A 122 7.84 -15.53 0.81
CA THR A 122 8.00 -14.93 -0.51
C THR A 122 8.67 -13.56 -0.40
N PHE A 123 8.31 -12.73 0.58
CA PHE A 123 9.03 -11.47 0.85
C PHE A 123 10.52 -11.72 1.10
N ARG A 124 10.85 -12.64 2.01
CA ARG A 124 12.25 -12.96 2.35
C ARG A 124 13.05 -13.48 1.15
N MET A 125 12.42 -14.27 0.29
CA MET A 125 13.10 -14.91 -0.84
C MET A 125 13.19 -13.99 -2.07
N GLY A 126 12.16 -13.18 -2.30
CA GLY A 126 12.04 -12.32 -3.48
C GLY A 126 12.68 -10.94 -3.31
N LEU A 127 12.70 -10.37 -2.09
CA LEU A 127 13.31 -9.08 -1.83
C LEU A 127 14.83 -9.21 -1.67
N ARG A 128 15.57 -8.68 -2.63
CA ARG A 128 17.03 -8.55 -2.62
C ARG A 128 17.43 -7.33 -3.45
N PRO A 129 18.63 -6.77 -3.23
CA PRO A 129 19.18 -5.78 -4.16
C PRO A 129 19.25 -6.36 -5.58
N MET A 130 18.63 -5.68 -6.55
CA MET A 130 18.58 -6.13 -7.95
C MET A 130 18.26 -4.97 -8.91
N ASP A 131 18.54 -5.14 -10.19
CA ASP A 131 18.02 -4.26 -11.25
C ASP A 131 16.70 -4.85 -11.74
N LEU A 132 15.59 -4.33 -11.19
CA LEU A 132 14.25 -4.86 -11.44
C LEU A 132 13.95 -5.01 -12.96
N TRP A 133 14.36 -4.02 -13.76
CA TRP A 133 14.11 -4.02 -15.19
C TRP A 133 14.88 -5.13 -15.88
N LYS A 134 16.19 -5.26 -15.62
CA LYS A 134 17.02 -6.30 -16.24
C LYS A 134 16.67 -7.70 -15.74
N ASP A 135 16.50 -7.84 -14.43
CA ASP A 135 16.45 -9.13 -13.76
C ASP A 135 15.05 -9.75 -13.76
N VAL A 136 13.99 -8.92 -13.83
CA VAL A 136 12.60 -9.38 -13.73
C VAL A 136 11.80 -9.05 -14.99
N VAL A 137 11.84 -7.81 -15.48
CA VAL A 137 10.96 -7.37 -16.59
C VAL A 137 11.48 -7.83 -17.96
N ARG A 138 12.78 -7.64 -18.22
CA ARG A 138 13.43 -7.98 -19.49
C ARG A 138 13.86 -9.45 -19.56
N SER A 139 13.93 -10.14 -18.43
CA SER A 139 14.40 -11.53 -18.39
C SER A 139 13.37 -12.47 -19.02
N ASN A 140 13.67 -12.96 -20.22
CA ASN A 140 12.86 -13.99 -20.90
C ASN A 140 13.26 -15.42 -20.49
N LYS A 141 14.17 -15.58 -19.53
CA LYS A 141 14.70 -16.88 -19.12
C LYS A 141 14.09 -17.28 -17.79
N VAL A 142 13.23 -18.30 -17.82
CA VAL A 142 12.79 -18.97 -16.59
C VAL A 142 13.86 -20.01 -16.21
N PRO A 143 14.43 -19.95 -14.99
CA PRO A 143 15.38 -20.96 -14.55
C PRO A 143 14.78 -22.38 -14.59
N THR A 144 15.57 -23.35 -15.04
CA THR A 144 15.21 -24.77 -15.05
C THR A 144 15.53 -25.47 -13.74
N ASP A 145 16.54 -24.98 -13.00
CA ASP A 145 16.82 -25.44 -11.65
C ASP A 145 15.67 -25.13 -10.69
N GLN A 146 15.34 -26.07 -9.82
CA GLN A 146 14.15 -25.99 -8.96
C GLN A 146 14.29 -24.88 -7.91
N GLU A 147 15.47 -24.68 -7.32
CA GLU A 147 15.69 -23.66 -6.30
C GLU A 147 15.65 -22.25 -6.93
N GLU A 148 16.33 -22.08 -8.06
CA GLU A 148 16.34 -20.82 -8.80
C GLU A 148 14.95 -20.47 -9.35
N LYS A 149 14.15 -21.47 -9.74
CA LYS A 149 12.75 -21.26 -10.15
C LYS A 149 11.89 -20.76 -8.99
N LEU A 150 12.09 -21.26 -7.77
CA LEU A 150 11.40 -20.76 -6.59
C LEU A 150 11.78 -19.32 -6.29
N LYS A 151 13.08 -18.98 -6.30
CA LYS A 151 13.57 -17.60 -6.12
C LYS A 151 13.01 -16.65 -7.18
N TYR A 152 13.02 -17.07 -8.45
CA TYR A 152 12.47 -16.31 -9.56
C TYR A 152 10.96 -16.06 -9.40
N SER A 153 10.21 -17.11 -9.04
CA SER A 153 8.77 -17.00 -8.82
C SER A 153 8.44 -16.08 -7.64
N ALA A 154 9.18 -16.19 -6.54
CA ALA A 154 9.03 -15.34 -5.37
C ALA A 154 9.36 -13.88 -5.69
N THR A 155 10.46 -13.65 -6.42
CA THR A 155 10.87 -12.33 -6.91
C THR A 155 9.76 -11.72 -7.75
N ARG A 156 9.29 -12.41 -8.79
CA ARG A 156 8.20 -11.92 -9.66
C ARG A 156 6.94 -11.58 -8.89
N LEU A 157 6.58 -12.39 -7.90
CA LEU A 157 5.35 -12.20 -7.14
C LEU A 157 5.42 -10.94 -6.25
N VAL A 158 6.51 -10.77 -5.50
CA VAL A 158 6.73 -9.56 -4.67
C VAL A 158 6.89 -8.32 -5.54
N CYS A 159 7.68 -8.41 -6.62
CA CYS A 159 7.90 -7.30 -7.54
C CYS A 159 6.61 -6.84 -8.21
N SER A 160 5.69 -7.75 -8.54
CA SER A 160 4.37 -7.38 -9.07
C SER A 160 3.59 -6.50 -8.09
N ALA A 161 3.59 -6.85 -6.79
CA ALA A 161 2.94 -6.05 -5.75
C ALA A 161 3.62 -4.70 -5.54
N ILE A 162 4.96 -4.65 -5.58
CA ILE A 162 5.72 -3.41 -5.50
C ILE A 162 5.46 -2.50 -6.69
N VAL A 163 5.43 -3.03 -7.92
CA VAL A 163 5.18 -2.21 -9.12
C VAL A 163 3.78 -1.61 -9.08
N GLN A 164 2.80 -2.37 -8.56
CA GLN A 164 1.45 -1.86 -8.35
C GLN A 164 1.45 -0.66 -7.38
N GLU A 165 2.13 -0.77 -6.23
CA GLU A 165 2.22 0.33 -5.27
C GLU A 165 3.07 1.50 -5.79
N TYR A 166 4.19 1.21 -6.45
CA TYR A 166 5.06 2.21 -7.08
C TYR A 166 4.29 3.07 -8.09
N HIS A 167 3.40 2.47 -8.87
CA HIS A 167 2.55 3.21 -9.81
C HIS A 167 1.70 4.27 -9.09
N VAL A 168 1.08 3.90 -7.96
CA VAL A 168 0.30 4.81 -7.12
C VAL A 168 1.20 5.88 -6.50
N MET A 169 2.37 5.51 -5.97
CA MET A 169 3.33 6.46 -5.41
C MET A 169 3.72 7.55 -6.42
N ILE A 170 3.95 7.20 -7.68
CA ILE A 170 4.28 8.17 -8.74
C ILE A 170 3.08 9.06 -9.08
N GLN A 171 1.87 8.49 -9.21
CA GLN A 171 0.66 9.24 -9.53
C GLN A 171 0.34 10.28 -8.43
N GLU A 172 0.44 9.87 -7.17
CA GLU A 172 0.13 10.71 -6.00
C GLU A 172 1.33 11.54 -5.52
N ARG A 173 2.48 11.43 -6.21
CA ARG A 173 3.74 12.12 -5.86
C ARG A 173 4.19 11.85 -4.42
N LEU A 174 4.09 10.60 -3.99
CA LEU A 174 4.47 10.13 -2.66
C LEU A 174 5.91 9.59 -2.65
N GLU A 175 6.70 10.04 -1.67
CA GLU A 175 8.05 9.49 -1.47
C GLU A 175 8.01 8.18 -0.67
N TYR A 176 7.01 8.00 0.20
CA TYR A 176 6.90 6.86 1.10
C TYR A 176 5.57 6.12 0.89
N SER A 177 5.64 4.80 1.02
CA SER A 177 4.49 3.90 1.06
C SER A 177 4.81 2.63 1.85
N TYR A 178 3.85 1.73 2.04
CA TYR A 178 4.14 0.39 2.49
C TYR A 178 3.23 -0.69 1.90
N LEU A 179 3.74 -1.92 1.89
CA LEU A 179 3.04 -3.14 1.50
C LEU A 179 2.95 -4.06 2.72
N THR A 180 1.79 -4.65 2.98
CA THR A 180 1.59 -5.55 4.13
C THR A 180 0.74 -6.77 3.80
N ASN A 181 1.05 -7.88 4.47
CA ASN A 181 0.19 -9.06 4.53
C ASN A 181 -0.39 -9.30 5.94
N GLY A 182 -0.30 -8.32 6.83
CA GLY A 182 -0.69 -8.41 8.25
C GLY A 182 0.37 -9.08 9.14
N LEU A 183 1.29 -9.85 8.57
CA LEU A 183 2.39 -10.51 9.28
C LEU A 183 3.78 -9.95 8.92
N THR A 184 3.87 -9.26 7.80
CA THR A 184 5.10 -8.69 7.26
C THR A 184 4.75 -7.37 6.63
N ARG A 185 5.49 -6.34 7.02
CA ARG A 185 5.37 -4.99 6.49
C ARG A 185 6.65 -4.63 5.75
N VAL A 186 6.51 -4.12 4.55
CA VAL A 186 7.61 -3.63 3.72
C VAL A 186 7.40 -2.14 3.51
N LEU A 187 8.23 -1.32 4.16
CA LEU A 187 8.26 0.12 3.96
C LEU A 187 8.97 0.41 2.64
N LEU A 188 8.40 1.29 1.83
CA LEU A 188 8.86 1.63 0.50
C LEU A 188 9.27 3.10 0.46
N ARG A 189 10.33 3.39 -0.31
CA ARG A 189 10.76 4.75 -0.57
C ARG A 189 11.19 4.95 -2.01
N VAL A 190 10.63 5.98 -2.65
CA VAL A 190 11.01 6.47 -3.98
C VAL A 190 11.50 7.92 -3.83
N PRO A 191 12.81 8.18 -3.85
CA PRO A 191 13.33 9.54 -3.72
C PRO A 191 12.79 10.44 -4.82
N ARG A 192 12.36 11.65 -4.46
CA ARG A 192 11.76 12.61 -5.41
C ARG A 192 12.73 13.06 -6.49
N ASP A 193 14.02 13.09 -6.17
CA ASP A 193 15.12 13.45 -7.07
C ASP A 193 15.59 12.29 -7.96
N GLN A 194 15.27 11.04 -7.58
CA GLN A 194 15.68 9.85 -8.29
C GLN A 194 14.56 8.80 -8.34
N PRO A 195 13.48 9.03 -9.12
CA PRO A 195 12.34 8.12 -9.17
C PRO A 195 12.67 6.74 -9.76
N SER A 196 13.78 6.61 -10.48
CA SER A 196 14.27 5.32 -10.97
C SER A 196 14.86 4.42 -9.87
N SER A 197 15.08 4.96 -8.68
CA SER A 197 15.59 4.23 -7.52
C SER A 197 14.47 3.92 -6.55
N PHE A 198 14.47 2.68 -6.07
CA PHE A 198 13.48 2.19 -5.12
C PHE A 198 14.20 1.54 -3.94
N TYR A 199 13.90 2.03 -2.75
CA TYR A 199 14.41 1.47 -1.50
C TYR A 199 13.30 0.78 -0.73
N TYR A 200 13.64 -0.27 -0.01
CA TYR A 200 12.69 -0.97 0.84
C TYR A 200 13.33 -1.35 2.19
N PHE A 201 12.47 -1.47 3.20
CA PHE A 201 12.82 -2.01 4.50
C PHE A 201 11.71 -2.95 4.97
N SER A 202 12.03 -4.22 5.23
CA SER A 202 11.04 -5.23 5.63
C SER A 202 11.12 -5.57 7.12
N VAL A 203 9.98 -5.60 7.79
CA VAL A 203 9.82 -6.03 9.19
C VAL A 203 8.83 -7.19 9.25
N ILE A 204 9.21 -8.25 9.98
CA ILE A 204 8.30 -9.35 10.30
C ILE A 204 7.65 -9.05 11.65
N LEU A 205 6.32 -9.02 11.66
CA LEU A 205 5.52 -8.80 12.85
C LEU A 205 5.29 -10.16 13.53
N THR A 206 6.03 -10.42 14.60
CA THR A 206 5.82 -11.61 15.43
C THR A 206 4.96 -11.23 16.63
N ALA A 207 3.81 -11.89 16.80
CA ALA A 207 3.11 -11.86 18.08
C ALA A 207 3.96 -12.58 19.13
N LYS A 208 4.18 -11.95 20.28
CA LYS A 208 4.73 -12.60 21.48
C LYS A 208 3.59 -13.13 22.33
#